data_AF-A0AA41BL83-F1
#
_entry.id   AF-A0AA41BL83-F1
#
_cell.length_a   1.000
_cell.length_b   1.000
_cell.length_c   1.000
_cell.angle_alpha   90.00
_cell.angle_beta   90.00
_cell.angle_gamma   90.00
#
_symmetry.space_group_name_H-M   'P 1'
#
loop_
_entity.id
_entity.type
_entity.pdbx_description
1 polymer ?
#
loop_
_entity_poly.entity_id
_entity_poly.type
_entity_poly.pdbx_seq_one_letter_code
_entity_poly.pdbx_strand_id
1 'polypeptide(L)'
;GMVARDQMVGPWQVPVANCAVTTASLDSYYGEAMAIGERAPVALLDFAASARLAVGEALTNIAATQSGDIKRIKLPANWMAAAGHPGEDAGLYEAVKAVGEELCPALGLTIPVGKDSMSMKTRWQEGNEEREMTSPLSLVISAFA
;
A
#
# COMPACT_ATOMS: atom_id res chain seq x y z
N GLY A 1 -12.85 13.60 19.48
CA GLY A 1 -12.32 12.48 20.27
C GLY A 1 -12.93 11.18 19.82
N MET A 2 -12.64 10.76 18.58
CA MET A 2 -13.09 9.48 18.02
C MET A 2 -11.88 8.59 17.65
N VAL A 3 -10.67 8.96 18.07
CA VAL A 3 -9.48 8.12 17.87
C VAL A 3 -9.48 7.06 18.97
N ALA A 4 -9.64 5.79 18.59
CA ALA A 4 -9.62 4.65 19.51
C ALA A 4 -8.25 3.96 19.53
N ARG A 5 -7.58 3.90 18.36
CA ARG A 5 -6.20 3.43 18.23
C ARG A 5 -5.38 4.38 17.37
N ASP A 6 -4.45 5.06 18.02
CA ASP A 6 -3.36 5.81 17.40
C ASP A 6 -2.10 4.93 17.29
N GLN A 7 -1.04 5.52 16.72
CA GLN A 7 0.25 4.87 16.52
C GLN A 7 0.93 4.46 17.84
N MET A 8 0.68 5.20 18.94
CA MET A 8 1.37 5.00 20.21
C MET A 8 0.70 3.90 21.03
N VAL A 9 1.49 2.95 21.52
CA VAL A 9 1.01 1.77 22.23
C VAL A 9 1.52 1.73 23.67
N GLY A 10 0.59 1.48 24.59
CA GLY A 10 0.87 1.16 25.99
C GLY A 10 1.36 2.35 26.83
N PRO A 11 1.69 2.10 28.11
CA PRO A 11 2.09 3.16 29.05
C PRO A 11 3.32 3.97 28.62
N TRP A 12 4.18 3.38 27.78
CA TRP A 12 5.39 4.02 27.27
C TRP A 12 5.22 4.70 25.92
N GLN A 13 4.00 4.67 25.35
CA GLN A 13 3.68 5.36 24.10
C GLN A 13 4.64 4.99 22.96
N VAL A 14 4.92 3.70 22.78
CA VAL A 14 5.85 3.26 21.73
C VAL A 14 5.11 3.26 20.37
N PRO A 15 5.63 3.92 19.31
CA PRO A 15 4.92 4.10 18.04
C PRO A 15 4.94 2.82 17.16
N VAL A 16 4.25 1.77 17.60
CA VAL A 16 4.29 0.42 16.98
C VAL A 16 2.90 -0.17 16.74
N ALA A 17 1.84 0.63 16.76
CA ALA A 17 0.53 0.12 16.34
C ALA A 17 0.55 -0.19 14.82
N ASN A 18 0.08 -1.38 14.45
CA ASN A 18 0.08 -1.83 13.06
C ASN A 18 -1.00 -1.15 12.21
N CYS A 19 -2.09 -0.69 12.83
CA CYS A 19 -3.19 -0.01 12.17
C CYS A 19 -3.80 1.05 13.09
N ALA A 20 -4.56 1.97 12.48
CA ALA A 20 -5.35 2.97 13.19
C ALA A 20 -6.81 2.53 13.28
N VAL A 21 -7.50 2.95 14.34
CA VAL A 21 -8.93 2.71 14.54
C VAL A 21 -9.61 3.99 15.03
N THR A 22 -10.72 4.35 14.39
CA THR A 22 -11.63 5.42 14.81
C THR A 22 -12.99 4.86 15.20
N THR A 23 -13.72 5.54 16.09
CA THR A 23 -15.12 5.25 16.35
C THR A 23 -16.00 5.96 15.32
N ALA A 24 -17.07 5.30 14.89
CA ALA A 24 -18.00 5.80 13.87
C ALA A 24 -18.80 7.02 14.36
N SER A 25 -18.98 7.12 15.67
CA SER A 25 -19.62 8.25 16.35
C SER A 25 -19.07 8.40 17.76
N LEU A 26 -19.50 9.45 18.48
CA LEU A 26 -19.11 9.70 19.87
C LEU A 26 -19.85 8.79 20.87
N ASP A 27 -20.86 8.04 20.42
CA ASP A 27 -21.78 7.25 21.24
C ASP A 27 -21.86 5.77 20.79
N SER A 28 -20.87 5.29 20.03
CA SER A 28 -20.83 3.93 19.50
C SER A 28 -19.45 3.28 19.67
N TYR A 29 -19.44 1.96 19.76
CA TYR A 29 -18.21 1.14 19.68
C TYR A 29 -17.91 0.64 18.26
N TYR A 30 -18.81 0.85 17.30
CA TYR A 30 -18.48 0.66 15.88
C TYR A 30 -17.46 1.69 15.43
N GLY A 31 -16.76 1.41 14.34
CA GLY A 31 -15.63 2.21 13.90
C GLY A 31 -15.10 1.82 12.54
N GLU A 32 -14.06 2.53 12.13
CA GLU A 32 -13.31 2.32 10.91
C GLU A 32 -11.86 1.97 11.24
N ALA A 33 -11.25 1.09 10.45
CA ALA A 33 -9.84 0.73 10.59
C ALA A 33 -9.04 1.11 9.35
N MET A 34 -7.77 1.49 9.54
CA MET A 34 -6.85 1.89 8.47
C MET A 34 -5.49 1.22 8.64
N ALA A 35 -4.97 0.61 7.58
CA ALA A 35 -3.62 0.06 7.54
C ALA A 35 -2.93 0.37 6.20
N ILE A 36 -1.61 0.27 6.17
CA ILE A 36 -0.80 0.48 4.96
C ILE A 36 0.07 -0.76 4.74
N GLY A 37 0.30 -1.10 3.47
CA GLY A 37 1.32 -2.07 3.06
C GLY A 37 2.07 -1.56 1.84
N GLU A 38 3.39 -1.74 1.84
CA GLU A 38 4.27 -1.34 0.75
C GLU A 38 5.54 -2.18 0.76
N ARG A 39 6.08 -2.47 -0.42
CA ARG A 39 7.35 -3.21 -0.51
C ARG A 39 8.13 -2.86 -1.77
N ALA A 40 8.28 -1.57 -2.05
CA ALA A 40 8.88 -1.07 -3.29
C ALA A 40 10.26 -1.70 -3.64
N PRO A 41 11.19 -1.93 -2.69
CA PRO A 41 12.49 -2.53 -3.01
C PRO A 41 12.40 -3.94 -3.62
N VAL A 42 11.32 -4.69 -3.35
CA VAL A 42 11.12 -6.03 -3.96
C VAL A 42 10.89 -5.91 -5.47
N ALA A 43 10.37 -4.79 -5.96
CA ALA A 43 10.13 -4.58 -7.39
C ALA A 43 11.42 -4.52 -8.22
N LEU A 44 12.57 -4.28 -7.59
CA LEU A 44 13.88 -4.37 -8.24
C LEU A 44 14.24 -5.82 -8.63
N LEU A 45 13.55 -6.81 -8.06
CA LEU A 45 13.76 -8.23 -8.33
C LEU A 45 12.52 -8.88 -8.97
N ASP A 46 11.32 -8.56 -8.48
CA ASP A 46 10.06 -9.13 -8.94
C ASP A 46 8.91 -8.13 -8.71
N PHE A 47 8.39 -7.59 -9.82
CA PHE A 47 7.30 -6.61 -9.84
C PHE A 47 5.98 -7.17 -9.28
N ALA A 48 5.64 -8.40 -9.62
CA ALA A 48 4.41 -9.03 -9.18
C ALA A 48 4.46 -9.39 -7.69
N ALA A 49 5.63 -9.83 -7.20
CA ALA A 49 5.84 -10.10 -5.78
C ALA A 49 5.74 -8.83 -4.93
N SER A 50 6.31 -7.70 -5.38
CA SER A 50 6.21 -6.43 -4.63
C SER A 50 4.75 -6.01 -4.44
N ALA A 51 3.93 -6.13 -5.49
CA ALA A 51 2.53 -5.78 -5.44
C ALA A 51 1.72 -6.73 -4.54
N ARG A 52 1.96 -8.04 -4.62
CA ARG A 52 1.33 -9.04 -3.73
C ARG A 52 1.70 -8.81 -2.27
N LEU A 53 2.97 -8.49 -1.99
CA LEU A 53 3.43 -8.20 -0.63
C LEU A 53 2.82 -6.91 -0.09
N ALA A 54 2.63 -5.87 -0.91
CA ALA A 54 1.93 -4.66 -0.48
C ALA A 54 0.48 -4.94 -0.04
N VAL A 55 -0.26 -5.76 -0.80
CA VAL A 55 -1.60 -6.22 -0.39
C VAL A 55 -1.52 -7.07 0.89
N GLY A 56 -0.60 -8.03 0.93
CA GLY A 56 -0.42 -8.93 2.08
C GLY A 56 -0.09 -8.19 3.37
N GLU A 57 0.83 -7.23 3.31
CA GLU A 57 1.24 -6.44 4.47
C GLU A 57 0.08 -5.60 5.00
N ALA A 58 -0.67 -4.93 4.12
CA ALA A 58 -1.85 -4.15 4.53
C ALA A 58 -2.88 -5.03 5.26
N LEU A 59 -3.08 -6.27 4.81
CA LEU A 59 -3.92 -7.25 5.49
C LEU A 59 -3.34 -7.69 6.83
N THR A 60 -2.05 -7.99 6.91
CA THR A 60 -1.44 -8.41 8.18
C THR A 60 -1.45 -7.29 9.22
N ASN A 61 -1.33 -6.04 8.79
CA ASN A 61 -1.38 -4.87 9.66
C ASN A 61 -2.78 -4.63 10.24
N ILE A 62 -3.85 -4.87 9.46
CA ILE A 62 -5.24 -4.72 9.91
C ILE A 62 -5.82 -5.99 10.56
N ALA A 63 -5.14 -7.13 10.50
CA ALA A 63 -5.70 -8.43 10.93
C ALA A 63 -6.11 -8.51 12.41
N ALA A 64 -5.51 -7.68 13.28
CA ALA A 64 -5.83 -7.66 14.71
C ALA A 64 -7.07 -6.78 15.05
N THR A 65 -7.75 -6.20 14.06
CA THR A 65 -9.02 -5.47 14.25
C THR A 65 -10.23 -6.38 14.02
N GLN A 66 -11.32 -6.14 14.74
CA GLN A 66 -12.56 -6.91 14.60
C GLN A 66 -13.36 -6.49 13.35
N SER A 67 -12.85 -6.82 12.16
CA SER A 67 -13.43 -6.41 10.87
C SER A 67 -14.42 -7.41 10.27
N GLY A 68 -14.45 -8.65 10.77
CA GLY A 68 -15.39 -9.69 10.31
C GLY A 68 -15.02 -10.25 8.93
N ASP A 69 -15.94 -10.18 7.97
CA ASP A 69 -15.73 -10.67 6.60
C ASP A 69 -14.63 -9.85 5.89
N ILE A 70 -13.65 -10.53 5.30
CA ILE A 70 -12.55 -9.94 4.53
C ILE A 70 -13.06 -9.02 3.40
N LYS A 71 -14.27 -9.28 2.86
CA LYS A 71 -14.90 -8.46 1.84
C LYS A 71 -15.25 -7.04 2.31
N ARG A 72 -15.27 -6.78 3.62
CA ARG A 72 -15.39 -5.42 4.16
C ARG A 72 -14.15 -4.58 3.90
N ILE A 73 -12.98 -5.21 3.76
CA ILE A 73 -11.73 -4.52 3.49
C ILE A 73 -11.72 -3.97 2.05
N LYS A 74 -11.47 -2.68 1.90
CA LYS A 74 -11.34 -1.96 0.63
C LYS A 74 -9.94 -1.38 0.49
N LEU A 75 -9.36 -1.54 -0.70
CA LEU A 75 -7.95 -1.28 -0.94
C LEU A 75 -7.74 -0.16 -1.96
N PRO A 76 -7.64 1.12 -1.56
CA PRO A 76 -7.04 2.13 -2.43
C PRO A 76 -5.63 1.73 -2.87
N ALA A 77 -5.39 1.70 -4.19
CA ALA A 77 -4.10 1.37 -4.78
C ALA A 77 -3.44 2.60 -5.41
N ASN A 78 -2.26 2.98 -4.92
CA ASN A 78 -1.48 4.11 -5.45
C ASN A 78 -0.21 3.59 -6.14
N TRP A 79 -0.09 3.88 -7.43
CA TRP A 79 0.96 3.38 -8.31
C TRP A 79 1.98 4.46 -8.61
N MET A 80 3.25 4.21 -8.29
CA MET A 80 4.35 5.09 -8.58
C MET A 80 5.36 4.35 -9.45
N ALA A 81 5.66 4.86 -10.64
CA ALA A 81 6.58 4.21 -11.57
C ALA A 81 7.41 5.24 -12.35
N ALA A 82 8.55 4.83 -12.87
CA ALA A 82 9.34 5.63 -13.78
C ALA A 82 9.04 5.25 -15.24
N ALA A 83 7.84 5.57 -15.72
CA ALA A 83 7.37 5.10 -17.03
C ALA A 83 8.37 5.42 -18.17
N GLY A 84 8.54 4.47 -19.07
CA GLY A 84 9.54 4.48 -20.14
C GLY A 84 10.98 4.19 -19.70
N HIS A 85 11.26 3.97 -18.41
CA HIS A 85 12.54 3.37 -18.00
C HIS A 85 12.54 1.87 -18.37
N PRO A 86 13.65 1.30 -18.87
CA PRO A 86 13.69 -0.09 -19.31
C PRO A 86 13.15 -1.06 -18.26
N GLY A 87 12.14 -1.85 -18.64
CA GLY A 87 11.49 -2.85 -17.80
C GLY A 87 10.29 -2.36 -16.98
N GLU A 88 10.25 -1.09 -16.56
CA GLU A 88 9.24 -0.57 -15.63
C GLU A 88 7.81 -0.64 -16.19
N ASP A 89 7.60 -0.44 -17.49
CA ASP A 89 6.26 -0.45 -18.10
C ASP A 89 5.64 -1.86 -18.10
N ALA A 90 6.43 -2.87 -18.48
CA ALA A 90 6.00 -4.27 -18.46
C ALA A 90 5.83 -4.75 -17.01
N GLY A 91 6.75 -4.37 -16.12
CA GLY A 91 6.66 -4.67 -14.70
C GLY A 91 5.42 -4.08 -14.04
N LEU A 92 5.06 -2.83 -14.37
CA LEU A 92 3.81 -2.20 -13.90
C LEU A 92 2.59 -3.01 -14.34
N TYR A 93 2.54 -3.44 -15.60
CA TYR A 93 1.43 -4.26 -16.09
C TYR A 93 1.34 -5.62 -15.36
N GLU A 94 2.48 -6.31 -15.18
CA GLU A 94 2.54 -7.57 -14.44
C GLU A 94 2.08 -7.43 -12.99
N ALA A 95 2.51 -6.35 -12.32
CA ALA A 95 2.13 -6.03 -10.95
C ALA A 95 0.63 -5.73 -10.83
N VAL A 96 0.07 -4.90 -11.72
CA VAL A 96 -1.37 -4.60 -11.76
C VAL A 96 -2.18 -5.87 -12.00
N LYS A 97 -1.75 -6.72 -12.94
CA LYS A 97 -2.40 -7.99 -13.21
C LYS A 97 -2.38 -8.92 -11.99
N ALA A 98 -1.22 -9.06 -11.34
CA ALA A 98 -1.04 -9.94 -10.18
C ALA A 98 -1.98 -9.59 -9.01
N VAL A 99 -2.35 -8.33 -8.85
CA VAL A 99 -3.30 -7.92 -7.79
C VAL A 99 -4.73 -7.78 -8.31
N GLY A 100 -4.94 -7.23 -9.50
CA GLY A 100 -6.26 -6.89 -10.05
C GLY A 100 -6.99 -8.04 -10.71
N GLU A 101 -6.28 -8.96 -11.35
CA GLU A 101 -6.87 -10.14 -12.02
C GLU A 101 -6.73 -11.42 -11.18
N GLU A 102 -5.74 -11.49 -10.28
CA GLU A 102 -5.38 -12.72 -9.56
C GLU A 102 -5.64 -12.62 -8.05
N LEU A 103 -4.76 -11.94 -7.29
CA LEU A 103 -4.77 -12.00 -5.83
C LEU A 103 -6.04 -11.41 -5.21
N CYS A 104 -6.42 -10.16 -5.55
CA CYS A 104 -7.56 -9.51 -4.93
C CYS A 104 -8.88 -10.21 -5.27
N PRO A 105 -9.16 -10.62 -6.53
CA PRO A 105 -10.31 -11.45 -6.85
C PRO A 105 -10.35 -12.76 -6.06
N ALA A 106 -9.21 -13.47 -5.96
CA ALA A 106 -9.13 -14.73 -5.23
C ALA A 106 -9.42 -14.57 -3.73
N LEU A 107 -9.02 -13.44 -3.12
CA LEU A 107 -9.27 -13.12 -1.71
C LEU A 107 -10.61 -12.42 -1.46
N GLY A 108 -11.35 -12.01 -2.51
CA GLY A 108 -12.57 -11.22 -2.37
C GLY A 108 -12.34 -9.76 -1.95
N LEU A 109 -11.15 -9.22 -2.22
CA LEU A 109 -10.77 -7.84 -1.90
C LEU A 109 -11.09 -6.92 -3.08
N THR A 110 -11.65 -5.75 -2.78
CA THR A 110 -11.98 -4.75 -3.81
C THR A 110 -10.94 -3.63 -3.80
N ILE A 111 -10.50 -3.20 -4.98
CA ILE A 111 -9.76 -1.96 -5.21
C ILE A 111 -10.74 -0.95 -5.83
N PRO A 112 -11.54 -0.21 -5.03
CA PRO A 112 -12.58 0.66 -5.58
C PRO A 112 -12.07 2.03 -6.03
N VAL A 113 -10.85 2.40 -5.66
CA VAL A 113 -10.24 3.69 -5.96
C VAL A 113 -8.73 3.52 -6.08
N GLY A 114 -8.09 4.42 -6.80
CA GLY A 114 -6.64 4.45 -6.92
C GLY A 114 -6.16 5.72 -7.60
N LYS A 115 -4.85 5.89 -7.65
CA LYS A 115 -4.18 6.98 -8.36
C LYS A 115 -2.81 6.51 -8.87
N ASP A 116 -2.28 7.24 -9.84
CA ASP A 116 -0.97 6.99 -10.42
C ASP A 116 -0.07 8.23 -10.42
N SER A 117 1.24 8.00 -10.39
CA SER A 117 2.32 8.96 -10.62
C SER A 117 3.44 8.31 -11.43
N MET A 118 3.53 8.65 -12.71
CA MET A 118 4.27 7.87 -13.72
C MET A 118 5.62 8.46 -14.14
N SER A 119 6.15 9.44 -13.40
CA SER A 119 7.42 10.12 -13.71
C SER A 119 8.44 10.04 -12.57
N MET A 120 8.51 8.90 -11.88
CA MET A 120 9.34 8.71 -10.67
C MET A 120 10.84 8.52 -10.97
N LYS A 121 11.43 9.45 -11.71
CA LYS A 121 12.86 9.53 -12.00
C LYS A 121 13.35 10.97 -11.94
N THR A 122 14.60 11.15 -11.55
CA THR A 122 15.28 12.45 -11.49
C THR A 122 16.58 12.38 -12.27
N ARG A 123 16.85 13.38 -13.11
CA ARG A 123 18.09 13.50 -13.89
C ARG A 123 18.80 14.80 -13.54
N TRP A 124 20.12 14.77 -13.47
CA TRP A 124 20.96 15.94 -13.24
C TRP A 124 22.35 15.75 -13.83
N GLN A 125 23.12 16.84 -13.89
CA GLN A 125 24.53 16.82 -14.27
C GLN A 125 25.40 16.76 -13.01
N GLU A 126 26.32 15.81 -12.96
CA GLU A 126 27.32 15.65 -11.91
C GLU A 126 28.71 15.87 -12.53
N GLY A 127 29.19 17.11 -12.51
CA GLY A 127 30.40 17.50 -13.23
C GLY A 127 30.21 17.41 -14.75
N ASN A 128 30.91 16.49 -15.40
CA ASN A 128 30.80 16.23 -16.84
C ASN A 128 29.96 14.97 -17.17
N GLU A 129 29.33 14.35 -16.17
CA GLU A 129 28.53 13.13 -16.33
C GLU A 129 27.05 13.42 -16.12
N GLU A 130 26.20 12.84 -16.97
CA GLU A 130 24.76 12.78 -16.71
C GLU A 130 24.46 11.67 -15.69
N ARG A 131 23.69 11.99 -14.64
CA ARG A 131 23.22 11.01 -13.66
C ARG A 131 21.70 10.94 -13.66
N GLU A 132 21.20 9.73 -13.38
CA GLU A 132 19.78 9.44 -13.23
C GLU A 132 19.56 8.62 -11.95
N MET A 133 18.56 9.01 -11.17
CA MET A 133 18.03 8.25 -10.05
C MET A 133 16.60 7.85 -10.37
N THR A 134 16.36 6.54 -10.47
CA THR A 134 15.08 5.96 -10.85
C THR A 134 14.49 5.20 -9.66
N SER A 135 13.27 5.53 -9.26
CA SER A 135 12.57 4.76 -8.23
C SER A 135 12.19 3.37 -8.76
N PRO A 136 12.17 2.34 -7.90
CA PRO A 136 11.47 1.09 -8.25
C PRO A 136 9.98 1.36 -8.48
N LEU A 137 9.31 0.47 -9.22
CA LEU A 137 7.86 0.38 -9.15
C LEU A 137 7.42 0.29 -7.68
N SER A 138 6.62 1.25 -7.26
CA SER A 138 6.22 1.44 -5.88
C SER A 138 4.71 1.40 -5.80
N LEU A 139 4.16 0.25 -5.41
CA LEU A 139 2.75 0.13 -5.04
C LEU A 139 2.60 0.40 -3.54
N VAL A 140 1.72 1.35 -3.21
CA VAL A 140 1.25 1.56 -1.84
C VAL A 140 -0.21 1.17 -1.76
N ILE A 141 -0.52 0.17 -0.93
CA ILE A 141 -1.87 -0.23 -0.60
C ILE A 141 -2.26 0.40 0.73
N SER A 142 -3.41 1.08 0.74
CA SER A 142 -4.09 1.42 1.99
C SER A 142 -5.28 0.49 2.15
N ALA A 143 -5.49 -0.10 3.32
CA ALA A 143 -6.64 -0.94 3.62
C ALA A 143 -7.59 -0.20 4.57
N PHE A 144 -8.89 -0.20 4.23
CA PHE A 144 -9.97 0.38 5.02
C PHE A 144 -11.04 -0.66 5.31
N ALA A 145 -11.55 -0.73 6.54
CA ALA A 145 -12.56 -1.70 6.95
C ALA A 145 -13.58 -1.12 7.92
#